data_AF-A0A377DU88-F1
#
_entry.id   AF-A0A377DU88-F1
#
_cell.length_a   1.000
_cell.length_b   1.000
_cell.length_c   1.000
_cell.angle_alpha   90.00
_cell.angle_beta   90.00
_cell.angle_gamma   90.00
#
_symmetry.space_group_name_H-M   'P 1'
#
loop_
_entity.id
_entity.type
_entity.pdbx_description
1 polymer ?
#
loop_
_entity_poly.entity_id
_entity_poly.type
_entity_poly.pdbx_seq_one_letter_code
_entity_poly.pdbx_strand_id
1 'polypeptide(L)'
;MPRALGENKWLTREQTSGVQQQIRQALSALPLPVNRLEEFDNCREAWRKCQAWLKDIESARLQHNQAYTEAMLTEYADFFRQVESSPLNPAQARAVR
;
A
#
# COMPACT_ATOMS: atom_id res chain seq x y z
N MET A 1 -18.90 5.85 -2.56
CA MET A 1 -17.71 4.99 -2.73
C MET A 1 -16.68 5.43 -1.71
N PRO A 2 -16.25 4.59 -0.74
CA PRO A 2 -15.20 5.00 0.17
C PRO A 2 -13.90 5.07 -0.62
N ARG A 3 -13.26 6.24 -0.57
CA ARG A 3 -12.02 6.55 -1.26
C ARG A 3 -10.92 5.63 -0.73
N ALA A 4 -10.32 4.81 -1.60
CA ALA A 4 -9.13 4.04 -1.29
C ALA A 4 -8.03 5.02 -0.87
N LEU A 5 -7.86 5.21 0.43
CA LEU A 5 -6.85 6.08 1.00
C LEU A 5 -5.49 5.40 0.80
N GLY A 6 -4.81 5.70 -0.32
CA GLY A 6 -3.38 5.45 -0.47
C GLY A 6 -2.93 4.78 -1.77
N GLU A 7 -3.82 4.12 -2.53
CA GLU A 7 -3.39 3.24 -3.64
C GLU A 7 -2.74 3.99 -4.82
N ASN A 8 -2.79 5.32 -4.87
CA ASN A 8 -2.24 6.12 -5.97
C ASN A 8 -1.04 7.01 -5.60
N LYS A 9 -0.32 6.72 -4.50
CA LYS A 9 0.88 7.51 -4.14
C LYS A 9 1.98 6.64 -3.56
N TRP A 10 3.21 7.00 -3.91
CA TRP A 10 4.43 6.56 -3.22
C TRP A 10 4.44 7.03 -1.77
N LEU A 11 4.82 6.17 -0.84
CA LEU A 11 4.94 6.46 0.58
C LEU A 11 6.41 6.57 1.01
N THR A 12 6.76 7.73 1.57
CA THR A 12 8.04 7.93 2.25
C THR A 12 8.00 7.39 3.69
N ARG A 13 9.16 7.23 4.32
CA ARG A 13 9.26 6.84 5.74
C ARG A 13 8.56 7.83 6.67
N GLU A 14 8.72 9.12 6.41
CA GLU A 14 8.07 10.19 7.18
C GLU A 14 6.55 10.09 7.06
N GLN A 15 6.01 9.89 5.85
CA GLN A 15 4.57 9.72 5.61
C GLN A 15 4.00 8.44 6.23
N THR A 16 4.84 7.44 6.42
CA THR A 16 4.46 6.16 7.05
C THR A 16 4.61 6.22 8.57
N SER A 17 5.27 7.26 9.10
CA SER A 17 5.41 7.44 10.54
C SER A 17 4.01 7.61 11.18
N GLY A 18 3.77 6.88 12.26
CA GLY A 18 2.48 6.94 12.97
C GLY A 18 1.34 6.11 12.38
N VAL A 19 1.49 5.47 11.21
CA VAL A 19 0.44 4.60 10.61
C VAL A 19 0.02 3.49 11.59
N GLN A 20 0.97 2.81 12.23
CA GLN A 20 0.65 1.79 13.23
C GLN A 20 -0.14 2.34 14.42
N GLN A 21 0.15 3.57 14.85
CA GLN A 21 -0.55 4.20 15.96
C GLN A 21 -1.99 4.53 15.57
N GLN A 22 -2.21 5.08 14.38
CA GLN A 22 -3.54 5.36 13.84
C GLN A 22 -4.38 4.08 13.70
N ILE A 23 -3.78 3.00 13.19
CA ILE A 23 -4.44 1.69 13.11
C ILE A 23 -4.85 1.22 14.51
N ARG A 24 -3.94 1.23 15.49
CA ARG A 24 -4.26 0.80 16.87
C ARG A 24 -5.37 1.64 17.49
N GLN A 25 -5.37 2.96 17.28
CA GLN A 25 -6.41 3.87 17.76
C GLN A 25 -7.78 3.54 17.14
N ALA A 26 -7.84 3.38 15.82
CA ALA A 26 -9.08 3.03 15.12
C ALA A 26 -9.64 1.69 15.61
N LEU A 27 -8.77 0.69 15.82
CA LEU A 27 -9.17 -0.63 16.33
C LEU A 27 -9.66 -0.57 17.79
N SER A 28 -9.05 0.26 18.64
CA SER A 28 -9.49 0.45 20.02
C SER A 28 -10.86 1.10 20.16
N ALA A 29 -11.31 1.82 19.12
CA ALA A 29 -12.63 2.47 19.09
C ALA A 29 -13.75 1.53 18.63
N LEU A 30 -13.44 0.30 18.19
CA LEU A 30 -14.45 -0.65 17.74
C LEU A 30 -15.25 -1.21 18.93
N PRO A 31 -16.59 -1.30 18.82
CA PRO A 31 -17.43 -1.85 19.88
C PRO A 31 -17.43 -3.40 19.87
N LEU A 32 -16.45 -4.03 19.21
CA LEU A 32 -16.32 -5.48 19.11
C LEU A 32 -14.84 -5.91 19.09
N PRO A 33 -14.53 -7.16 19.47
CA PRO A 33 -13.18 -7.71 19.35
C PRO A 33 -12.68 -7.71 17.90
N VAL A 34 -11.46 -7.24 17.68
CA VAL A 34 -10.85 -7.12 16.34
C VAL A 34 -10.67 -8.46 15.61
N ASN A 35 -10.51 -9.57 16.31
CA ASN A 35 -10.42 -10.90 15.69
C ASN A 35 -11.71 -11.29 14.95
N ARG A 36 -12.87 -10.74 15.34
CA ARG A 36 -14.14 -10.96 14.63
C ARG A 36 -14.17 -10.33 13.25
N LEU A 37 -13.26 -9.40 12.92
CA LEU A 37 -13.17 -8.82 11.58
C LEU A 37 -12.81 -9.87 10.51
N GLU A 38 -12.16 -10.99 10.89
CA GLU A 38 -11.97 -12.14 10.01
C GLU A 38 -13.28 -12.91 9.73
N GLU A 39 -14.42 -12.61 10.35
CA GLU A 39 -15.67 -13.30 10.03
C GLU A 39 -16.47 -12.56 8.94
N PHE A 40 -16.16 -11.29 8.67
CA PHE A 40 -16.95 -10.45 7.78
C PHE A 40 -16.21 -10.15 6.46
N ASP A 41 -16.75 -10.64 5.35
CA ASP A 41 -16.12 -10.49 4.03
C ASP A 41 -15.93 -9.03 3.60
N ASN A 42 -16.79 -8.13 4.08
CA ASN A 42 -16.72 -6.70 3.76
C ASN A 42 -15.50 -5.98 4.37
N CYS A 43 -14.90 -6.50 5.44
CA CYS A 43 -13.76 -5.87 6.12
C CYS A 43 -12.54 -6.78 6.30
N ARG A 44 -12.69 -8.09 6.08
CA ARG A 44 -11.62 -9.10 6.17
C ARG A 44 -10.34 -8.67 5.47
N GLU A 45 -10.43 -8.28 4.20
CA GLU A 45 -9.24 -7.90 3.41
C GLU A 45 -8.60 -6.61 3.91
N ALA A 46 -9.41 -5.63 4.31
CA ALA A 46 -8.91 -4.40 4.93
C ALA A 46 -8.22 -4.69 6.28
N TRP A 47 -8.78 -5.61 7.07
CA TRP A 47 -8.20 -6.04 8.33
C TRP A 47 -6.86 -6.74 8.13
N ARG A 48 -6.74 -7.65 7.17
CA ARG A 48 -5.46 -8.31 6.83
C ARG A 48 -4.39 -7.32 6.40
N LYS A 49 -4.76 -6.31 5.60
CA LYS A 49 -3.86 -5.20 5.26
C LYS A 49 -3.38 -4.49 6.54
N CYS A 50 -4.29 -4.12 7.46
CA CYS A 50 -3.91 -3.52 8.74
C CYS A 50 -2.98 -4.42 9.57
N GLN A 51 -3.19 -5.73 9.59
CA GLN A 51 -2.31 -6.67 10.28
C GLN A 51 -0.90 -6.68 9.69
N ALA A 52 -0.76 -6.62 8.36
CA ALA A 52 0.54 -6.52 7.71
C ALA A 52 1.29 -5.24 8.14
N TRP A 53 0.60 -4.09 8.12
CA TRP A 53 1.14 -2.82 8.60
C TRP A 53 1.55 -2.83 10.07
N LEU A 54 0.80 -3.52 10.93
CA LEU A 54 1.11 -3.67 12.35
C LEU A 54 2.28 -4.61 12.62
N LYS A 55 2.49 -5.62 11.77
CA LYS A 55 3.54 -6.64 11.93
C LYS A 55 4.91 -6.09 11.50
N ASP A 56 4.98 -5.51 10.32
CA ASP A 56 6.23 -4.98 9.76
C ASP A 56 5.93 -3.78 8.86
N ILE A 57 6.15 -2.59 9.43
CA ILE A 57 5.83 -1.33 8.78
C ILE A 57 6.71 -1.05 7.55
N GLU A 58 7.97 -1.49 7.56
CA GLU A 58 8.87 -1.27 6.42
C GLU A 58 8.54 -2.24 5.29
N SER A 59 8.31 -3.52 5.60
CA SER A 59 7.87 -4.50 4.60
C SER A 59 6.54 -4.11 3.96
N ALA A 60 5.56 -3.69 4.76
CA ALA A 60 4.27 -3.23 4.27
C ALA A 60 4.39 -1.97 3.38
N ARG A 61 5.26 -1.02 3.74
CA ARG A 61 5.54 0.18 2.93
C ARG A 61 6.20 -0.18 1.60
N LEU A 62 7.17 -1.10 1.60
CA LEU A 62 7.81 -1.56 0.36
C LEU A 62 6.82 -2.28 -0.55
N GLN A 63 5.97 -3.15 0.00
CA GLN A 63 4.92 -3.82 -0.77
C GLN A 63 3.91 -2.83 -1.37
N HIS A 64 3.50 -1.82 -0.59
CA HIS A 64 2.65 -0.73 -1.07
C HIS A 64 3.31 0.03 -2.24
N ASN A 65 4.56 0.45 -2.05
CA ASN A 65 5.30 1.19 -3.08
C ASN A 65 5.55 0.35 -4.33
N GLN A 66 5.74 -0.96 -4.19
CA GLN A 66 5.85 -1.86 -5.33
C GLN A 66 4.54 -1.94 -6.11
N ALA A 67 3.40 -2.12 -5.42
CA ALA A 67 2.10 -2.14 -6.07
C ALA A 67 1.79 -0.82 -6.79
N TYR A 68 2.16 0.31 -6.17
CA TYR A 68 2.08 1.63 -6.81
C TYR A 68 2.94 1.73 -8.07
N THR A 69 4.19 1.26 -8.03
CA THR A 69 5.06 1.24 -9.20
C THR A 69 4.50 0.36 -10.32
N GLU A 70 3.96 -0.82 -10.01
CA GLU A 70 3.36 -1.72 -11.00
C GLU A 70 2.11 -1.09 -11.65
N ALA A 71 1.27 -0.43 -10.85
CA ALA A 71 0.11 0.32 -11.35
C ALA A 71 0.53 1.49 -12.25
N MET A 72 1.52 2.29 -11.82
CA MET A 72 2.08 3.39 -12.60
C MET A 72 2.69 2.92 -13.94
N LEU A 73 3.45 1.83 -13.94
CA LEU A 73 4.03 1.28 -15.16
C LEU A 73 2.94 0.81 -16.14
N THR A 74 1.84 0.28 -15.62
CA THR A 74 0.69 -0.15 -16.43
C THR A 74 -0.07 1.06 -17.00
N GLU A 75 -0.37 2.05 -16.16
CA GLU A 75 -1.14 3.25 -16.54
C GLU A 75 -0.40 4.11 -17.57
N TYR A 76 0.93 4.24 -17.45
CA TYR A 76 1.76 5.07 -18.32
C TYR A 76 2.55 4.25 -19.35
N ALA A 77 2.15 3.01 -19.61
CA ALA A 77 2.85 2.10 -20.53
C ALA A 77 3.04 2.71 -21.95
N ASP A 78 2.06 3.44 -22.46
CA ASP A 78 2.13 4.12 -23.76
C ASP A 78 3.16 5.26 -23.79
N PHE A 79 3.26 6.01 -22.70
CA PHE A 79 4.24 7.09 -22.57
C PHE A 79 5.67 6.54 -22.56
N PHE A 80 5.93 5.49 -21.77
CA PHE A 80 7.25 4.86 -21.74
C PHE A 80 7.63 4.19 -23.08
N ARG A 81 6.64 3.64 -23.81
CA ARG A 81 6.85 3.13 -25.18
C ARG A 81 7.29 4.20 -26.18
N GLN A 82 6.89 5.45 -25.98
CA GLN A 82 7.24 6.56 -26.87
C GLN A 82 8.53 7.29 -26.49
N VAL A 83 8.94 7.24 -25.22
CA VAL A 83 10.09 8.01 -24.71
C VAL A 83 11.43 7.29 -24.90
N GLU A 84 11.46 5.96 -25.05
CA GLU A 84 12.72 5.21 -25.11
C GLU A 84 12.92 4.38 -26.39
N SER A 85 14.12 4.48 -26.98
CA SER A 85 14.64 3.55 -28.00
C SER A 85 15.20 2.23 -27.41
N SER A 86 15.02 1.99 -26.11
CA SER A 86 15.28 0.72 -25.43
C SER A 86 14.50 0.64 -24.11
N PRO A 87 13.84 -0.46 -23.79
CA PRO A 87 12.85 -0.52 -22.70
C PRO A 87 13.49 -0.41 -21.31
N LEU A 88 12.97 0.50 -20.49
CA LEU A 88 13.22 0.67 -19.06
C LEU A 88 13.21 -0.70 -18.36
N ASN A 89 14.38 -1.13 -17.87
CA ASN A 89 14.50 -2.40 -17.17
C ASN A 89 13.77 -2.27 -15.82
N PRO A 90 12.84 -3.20 -15.48
CA PRO A 90 12.11 -3.21 -14.20
C PRO A 90 13.00 -3.06 -12.95
N ALA A 91 14.28 -3.45 -13.04
CA ALA A 91 15.27 -3.26 -11.98
C ALA A 91 15.56 -1.77 -11.67
N GLN A 92 15.51 -0.88 -12.65
CA GLN A 92 15.78 0.56 -12.49
C GLN A 92 14.62 1.28 -11.79
N ALA A 93 13.37 0.91 -12.11
CA ALA A 93 12.18 1.46 -11.46
C ALA A 93 12.10 1.11 -9.96
N ARG A 94 12.73 0.01 -9.55
CA ARG A 94 12.76 -0.48 -8.15
C ARG A 94 13.96 0.05 -7.34
N ALA A 95 14.86 0.82 -7.96
CA ALA A 95 16.13 1.23 -7.34
C ALA A 95 16.08 2.56 -6.57
N VAL A 96 14.91 3.22 -6.48
CA VAL A 96 14.77 4.48 -5.74
C VAL A 96 14.72 4.17 -4.24
N ARG A 97 15.82 4.46 -3.54
CA ARG A 97 16.02 4.27 -2.10
C ARG A 97 15.34 5.34 -1.27
#